data_AF-A0A2V3VWE2-F1
#
_entry.id   AF-A0A2V3VWE2-F1
#
_cell.length_a   1.000
_cell.length_b   1.000
_cell.length_c   1.000
_cell.angle_alpha   90.00
_cell.angle_beta   90.00
_cell.angle_gamma   90.00
#
_symmetry.space_group_name_H-M   'P 1'
#
loop_
_entity.id
_entity.type
_entity.pdbx_description
1 polymer ?
#
loop_
_entity_poly.entity_id
_entity_poly.type
_entity_poly.pdbx_seq_one_letter_code
_entity_poly.pdbx_strand_id
1 'polypeptide(L)'
;MREVKKSLFINEQGLTLVEVLASIVILSIVLISFLMVFIQTIKTNQKSEEIIDATYLAQREMERMYDLSRELEVSKRPEWFIEENYDHRPSMDNWEVFSRSEEGTAYKIEVSWTDKGDQMTRIIIKVYDSNESTEPKAQMENLLKWRTDDEVSP
;
A
#
# COMPACT_ATOMS: atom_id res chain seq x y z
N MET A 1 53.19 -62.35 -35.82
CA MET A 1 52.82 -60.93 -35.67
C MET A 1 51.71 -60.83 -34.64
N ARG A 2 51.92 -60.09 -33.54
CA ARG A 2 50.95 -59.93 -32.46
C ARG A 2 50.78 -58.43 -32.23
N GLU A 3 49.70 -57.88 -32.77
CA GLU A 3 49.33 -56.47 -32.66
C GLU A 3 49.01 -56.14 -31.18
N VAL A 4 49.85 -55.34 -30.54
CA VAL A 4 49.61 -54.85 -29.17
C VAL A 4 48.76 -53.58 -29.27
N LYS A 5 47.47 -53.71 -28.97
CA LYS A 5 46.54 -52.58 -28.87
C LYS A 5 46.98 -51.67 -27.72
N LYS A 6 47.46 -50.48 -28.04
CA LYS A 6 47.86 -49.46 -27.07
C LYS A 6 46.59 -48.81 -26.49
N SER A 7 46.17 -49.21 -25.28
CA SER A 7 45.10 -48.52 -24.57
C SER A 7 45.63 -47.17 -24.07
N LEU A 8 45.06 -46.07 -24.55
CA LEU A 8 45.28 -44.74 -24.02
C LEU A 8 44.68 -44.68 -22.61
N PHE A 9 45.51 -44.93 -21.59
CA PHE A 9 45.17 -44.59 -20.22
C PHE A 9 45.19 -43.05 -20.11
N ILE A 10 44.00 -42.46 -20.13
CA ILE A 10 43.81 -41.04 -19.78
C ILE A 10 44.01 -40.96 -18.27
N ASN A 11 45.04 -40.25 -17.85
CA ASN A 11 45.36 -40.04 -16.44
C ASN A 11 44.41 -39.00 -15.85
N GLU A 12 43.46 -39.43 -15.02
CA GLU A 12 42.44 -38.59 -14.36
C GLU A 12 42.96 -37.87 -13.09
N GLN A 13 44.25 -38.01 -12.75
CA GLN A 13 44.79 -37.52 -11.47
C GLN A 13 45.02 -35.99 -11.39
N GLY A 14 44.68 -35.24 -12.44
CA GLY A 14 44.70 -33.77 -12.46
C GLY A 14 43.34 -33.09 -12.25
N LEU A 15 42.26 -33.86 -12.08
CA LEU A 15 40.87 -33.39 -12.03
C LEU A 15 40.42 -32.76 -10.69
N THR A 16 41.26 -32.66 -9.66
CA THR A 16 40.71 -32.52 -8.28
C THR A 16 40.63 -31.12 -7.70
N LEU A 17 41.29 -30.09 -8.27
CA LEU A 17 41.30 -28.74 -7.68
C LEU A 17 40.63 -27.68 -8.57
N VAL A 18 40.95 -27.65 -9.86
CA VAL A 18 40.37 -26.67 -10.81
C VAL A 18 38.86 -26.89 -10.95
N GLU A 19 38.42 -28.15 -10.98
CA GLU A 19 37.00 -28.51 -11.10
C GLU A 19 36.21 -28.19 -9.83
N VAL A 20 36.80 -28.39 -8.65
CA VAL A 20 36.23 -27.97 -7.35
C VAL A 20 36.13 -26.45 -7.28
N LEU A 21 37.16 -25.74 -7.72
CA LEU A 21 37.16 -24.27 -7.77
C LEU A 21 36.10 -23.75 -8.74
N ALA A 22 36.00 -24.33 -9.95
CA ALA A 22 34.95 -24.01 -10.90
C ALA A 22 33.54 -24.29 -10.33
N SER A 23 33.36 -25.41 -9.64
CA SER A 23 32.09 -25.76 -8.99
C SER A 23 31.70 -24.78 -7.90
N ILE A 24 32.64 -24.37 -7.04
CA ILE A 24 32.40 -23.35 -5.99
C ILE A 24 32.07 -22.00 -6.63
N VAL A 25 32.75 -21.62 -7.71
CA VAL A 25 32.49 -20.38 -8.43
C VAL A 25 31.08 -20.40 -9.04
N ILE A 26 30.71 -21.48 -9.74
CA ILE A 26 29.37 -21.63 -10.33
C ILE A 26 28.30 -21.62 -9.23
N LEU A 27 28.51 -22.38 -8.16
CA LEU A 27 27.59 -22.40 -7.01
C LEU A 27 27.44 -21.01 -6.39
N SER A 28 28.54 -20.25 -6.24
CA SER A 28 28.50 -18.90 -5.68
C SER A 28 27.69 -17.93 -6.55
N ILE A 29 27.85 -18.01 -7.87
CA ILE A 29 27.06 -17.21 -8.82
C ILE A 29 25.57 -17.50 -8.63
N VAL A 30 25.20 -18.79 -8.58
CA VAL A 30 23.82 -19.23 -8.39
C VAL A 30 23.27 -18.77 -7.03
N LEU A 31 24.03 -18.90 -5.95
CA LEU A 31 23.62 -18.46 -4.61
C LEU A 31 23.37 -16.96 -4.54
N ILE A 32 24.23 -16.15 -5.14
CA ILE A 32 24.07 -14.69 -5.19
C ILE A 32 22.78 -14.30 -5.93
N SER A 33 22.47 -14.98 -7.03
CA SER A 33 21.21 -14.78 -7.76
C SER A 33 19.99 -15.05 -6.86
N PHE A 34 19.99 -16.11 -6.07
CA PHE A 34 18.91 -16.41 -5.14
C PHE A 34 18.83 -15.43 -3.95
N LEU A 35 19.97 -14.97 -3.42
CA LEU A 35 19.99 -13.97 -2.36
C LEU A 35 19.31 -12.66 -2.76
N MET A 36 19.48 -12.23 -4.02
CA MET A 36 18.77 -11.06 -4.53
C MET A 36 17.24 -11.24 -4.52
N VAL A 37 16.75 -12.43 -4.86
CA VAL A 37 15.30 -12.74 -4.82
C VAL A 37 14.77 -12.68 -3.39
N PHE A 38 15.52 -13.17 -2.40
CA PHE A 38 15.11 -13.09 -1.00
C PHE A 38 15.03 -11.65 -0.50
N ILE A 39 16.02 -10.81 -0.80
CA ILE A 39 16.00 -9.39 -0.45
C ILE A 39 14.79 -8.70 -1.07
N GLN A 40 14.49 -9.00 -2.34
CA GLN A 40 13.32 -8.43 -3.00
C GLN A 40 12.03 -8.90 -2.34
N THR A 41 11.95 -10.17 -1.94
CA THR A 41 10.77 -10.73 -1.27
C THR A 41 10.51 -10.05 0.07
N ILE A 42 11.55 -9.83 0.88
CA ILE A 42 11.41 -9.12 2.17
C ILE A 42 10.84 -7.71 1.94
N LYS A 43 11.39 -6.95 0.99
CA LYS A 43 10.91 -5.61 0.67
C LYS A 43 9.47 -5.61 0.14
N THR A 44 9.14 -6.56 -0.74
CA THR A 44 7.78 -6.70 -1.27
C THR A 44 6.78 -7.06 -0.16
N ASN A 45 7.16 -7.93 0.77
CA ASN A 45 6.29 -8.29 1.90
C ASN A 45 6.03 -7.10 2.82
N GLN A 46 7.08 -6.36 3.22
CA GLN A 46 6.94 -5.14 4.03
C GLN A 46 6.03 -4.12 3.34
N LYS A 47 6.26 -3.86 2.04
CA LYS A 47 5.40 -2.95 1.28
C LYS A 47 3.95 -3.45 1.17
N SER A 48 3.74 -4.77 1.09
CA SER A 48 2.40 -5.35 1.02
C SER A 48 1.66 -5.20 2.35
N GLU A 49 2.35 -5.40 3.47
CA GLU A 49 1.83 -5.15 4.82
C GLU A 49 1.40 -3.69 4.99
N GLU A 50 2.28 -2.74 4.64
CA GLU A 50 1.96 -1.31 4.69
C GLU A 50 0.73 -0.92 3.83
N ILE A 51 0.56 -1.54 2.66
CA ILE A 51 -0.59 -1.29 1.77
C ILE A 51 -1.86 -1.89 2.36
N ILE A 52 -1.79 -3.08 2.95
CA ILE A 52 -2.94 -3.73 3.60
C ILE A 52 -3.42 -2.86 4.76
N ASP A 53 -2.51 -2.40 5.61
CA ASP A 53 -2.83 -1.56 6.76
C ASP A 53 -3.44 -0.21 6.31
N ALA A 54 -2.82 0.45 5.33
CA ALA A 54 -3.36 1.70 4.78
C ALA A 54 -4.75 1.51 4.13
N THR A 55 -4.97 0.37 3.46
CA THR A 55 -6.26 0.02 2.85
C THR A 55 -7.31 -0.23 3.91
N TYR A 56 -6.96 -0.93 4.99
CA TYR A 56 -7.85 -1.15 6.13
C TYR A 56 -8.27 0.17 6.77
N LEU A 57 -7.32 1.09 6.99
CA LEU A 57 -7.62 2.44 7.50
C LEU A 57 -8.56 3.21 6.55
N ALA A 58 -8.28 3.19 5.24
CA ALA A 58 -9.12 3.85 4.24
C ALA A 58 -10.54 3.27 4.23
N GLN A 59 -10.68 1.94 4.33
CA GLN A 59 -11.97 1.26 4.35
C GLN A 59 -12.77 1.61 5.60
N ARG A 60 -12.13 1.54 6.77
CA ARG A 60 -12.76 1.90 8.04
C ARG A 60 -13.27 3.33 8.03
N GLU A 61 -12.48 4.27 7.50
CA GLU A 61 -12.92 5.65 7.40
C GLU A 61 -14.04 5.82 6.35
N MET A 62 -14.03 5.06 5.25
CA MET A 62 -15.12 5.08 4.27
C MET A 62 -16.43 4.56 4.84
N GLU A 63 -16.37 3.48 5.63
CA GLU A 63 -17.51 2.93 6.36
C GLU A 63 -18.04 3.97 7.35
N ARG A 64 -17.15 4.64 8.08
CA ARG A 64 -17.52 5.75 8.97
C ARG A 64 -18.23 6.89 8.23
N MET A 65 -17.72 7.30 7.06
CA MET A 65 -18.36 8.33 6.23
C MET A 65 -19.72 7.89 5.71
N TYR A 66 -19.87 6.61 5.37
CA TYR A 66 -21.15 6.03 4.95
C TYR A 66 -22.19 6.04 6.07
N ASP A 67 -21.81 5.63 7.28
CA ASP A 67 -22.72 5.67 8.44
C ASP A 67 -23.11 7.11 8.78
N LEU A 68 -22.13 8.03 8.78
CA LEU A 68 -22.36 9.46 8.94
C LEU A 68 -23.34 10.02 7.92
N SER A 69 -23.25 9.63 6.64
CA SER A 69 -24.15 10.16 5.62
C SER A 69 -25.62 9.79 5.87
N ARG A 70 -25.88 8.74 6.65
CA ARG A 70 -27.23 8.27 6.99
C ARG A 70 -27.77 8.87 8.29
N GLU A 71 -26.88 9.23 9.20
CA GLU A 71 -27.23 9.73 10.53
C GLU A 71 -27.18 11.26 10.62
N LEU A 72 -26.20 11.86 9.95
CA LEU A 72 -25.90 13.29 10.04
C LEU A 72 -26.54 14.06 8.90
N GLU A 73 -27.17 15.17 9.27
CA GLU A 73 -27.69 16.17 8.33
C GLU A 73 -26.53 16.86 7.59
N VAL A 74 -26.73 17.15 6.30
CA VAL A 74 -25.73 17.82 5.45
C VAL A 74 -25.21 19.12 6.09
N SER A 75 -26.10 19.89 6.73
CA SER A 75 -25.80 21.17 7.34
C SER A 75 -24.82 21.08 8.52
N LYS A 76 -24.79 19.95 9.22
CA LYS A 76 -23.94 19.70 10.40
C LYS A 76 -22.61 19.03 10.08
N ARG A 77 -22.37 18.69 8.82
CA ARG A 77 -21.15 17.99 8.38
C ARG A 77 -19.86 18.70 8.83
N PRO A 78 -19.66 20.01 8.60
CA PRO A 78 -18.40 20.66 8.98
C PRO A 78 -18.13 20.65 10.48
N GLU A 79 -19.18 20.74 11.31
CA GLU A 79 -19.08 20.72 12.77
C GLU A 79 -18.53 19.37 13.26
N TRP A 80 -19.02 18.27 12.69
CA TRP A 80 -18.54 16.93 13.03
C TRP A 80 -17.02 16.75 12.79
N PHE A 81 -16.49 17.26 11.67
CA PHE A 81 -15.04 17.15 11.39
C PHE A 81 -14.22 17.95 12.40
N ILE A 82 -14.71 19.12 12.83
CA ILE A 82 -14.05 19.93 13.86
C ILE A 82 -14.05 19.20 15.21
N GLU A 83 -15.18 18.59 15.61
CA GLU A 83 -15.29 17.81 16.85
C GLU A 83 -14.35 16.59 16.85
N GLU A 84 -14.14 15.98 15.68
CA GLU A 84 -13.26 14.83 15.49
C GLU A 84 -11.79 15.18 15.31
N ASN A 85 -11.42 16.44 15.57
CA ASN A 85 -10.07 16.97 15.52
C ASN A 85 -9.42 16.79 14.14
N TYR A 86 -10.20 16.98 13.07
CA TYR A 86 -9.68 17.12 11.72
C TYR A 86 -9.21 18.56 11.48
N ASP A 87 -8.01 18.68 10.91
CA ASP A 87 -7.50 19.94 10.41
C ASP A 87 -8.14 20.23 9.04
N HIS A 88 -8.87 21.33 8.96
CA HIS A 88 -9.40 21.84 7.69
C HIS A 88 -8.28 22.46 6.86
N ARG A 89 -8.15 22.01 5.62
CA ARG A 89 -7.22 22.58 4.65
C ARG A 89 -8.01 23.20 3.50
N PRO A 90 -8.01 24.53 3.36
CA PRO A 90 -8.69 25.15 2.23
C PRO A 90 -8.03 24.68 0.92
N SER A 91 -8.85 24.17 0.00
CA SER A 91 -8.44 23.85 -1.36
C SER A 91 -8.73 25.04 -2.28
N MET A 92 -7.95 25.16 -3.36
CA MET A 92 -8.24 26.14 -4.43
C MET A 92 -9.39 25.70 -5.35
N ASP A 93 -9.82 24.44 -5.23
CA ASP A 93 -10.94 23.87 -5.99
C ASP A 93 -12.23 23.79 -5.15
N ASN A 94 -13.35 23.38 -5.75
CA ASN A 94 -14.62 23.07 -5.06
C ASN A 94 -14.56 21.80 -4.17
N TRP A 95 -13.37 21.47 -3.65
CA TRP A 95 -13.13 20.36 -2.77
C TRP A 95 -12.87 20.88 -1.36
N GLU A 96 -13.62 20.37 -0.41
CA GLU A 96 -13.31 20.54 0.99
C GLU A 96 -12.37 19.41 1.42
N VAL A 97 -11.28 19.75 2.09
CA VAL A 97 -10.23 18.78 2.48
C VAL A 97 -10.00 18.86 3.98
N PHE A 98 -10.06 17.71 4.62
CA PHE A 98 -9.87 17.54 6.06
C PHE A 98 -8.82 16.47 6.28
N SER A 99 -7.87 16.71 7.19
CA SER A 99 -6.83 15.74 7.49
C SER A 99 -6.68 15.49 8.99
N ARG A 100 -6.39 14.26 9.35
CA ARG A 100 -6.10 13.85 10.73
C ARG A 100 -4.95 12.86 10.76
N SER A 101 -4.11 12.97 11.77
CA SER A 101 -3.10 11.93 12.07
C SER A 101 -3.73 10.87 12.95
N GLU A 102 -3.55 9.60 12.59
CA GLU A 102 -4.10 8.48 13.34
C GLU A 102 -3.16 8.15 14.52
N GLU A 103 -3.67 8.29 15.75
CA GLU A 103 -2.87 8.10 16.97
C GLU A 103 -2.23 6.70 17.02
N GLY A 104 -0.96 6.65 17.42
CA GLY A 104 -0.23 5.39 17.53
C GLY A 104 0.18 4.77 16.21
N THR A 105 -0.09 5.42 15.07
CA THR A 105 0.34 4.98 13.75
C THR A 105 1.17 6.05 13.05
N ALA A 106 1.96 5.64 12.06
CA ALA A 106 2.68 6.56 11.18
C ALA A 106 1.83 6.98 9.96
N TYR A 107 0.49 6.98 10.09
CA TYR A 107 -0.42 7.29 9.00
C TYR A 107 -1.17 8.61 9.20
N LYS A 108 -1.38 9.32 8.09
CA LYS A 108 -2.24 10.49 7.99
C LYS A 108 -3.41 10.17 7.07
N ILE A 109 -4.62 10.43 7.53
CA ILE A 109 -5.85 10.25 6.78
C ILE A 109 -6.30 11.61 6.25
N GLU A 110 -6.64 11.67 4.98
CA GLU A 110 -7.19 12.85 4.31
C GLU A 110 -8.55 12.48 3.73
N VAL A 111 -9.59 13.19 4.16
CA VAL A 111 -10.94 13.09 3.63
C VAL A 111 -11.20 14.33 2.78
N SER A 112 -11.48 14.12 1.51
CA SER A 112 -11.85 15.18 0.57
C SER A 112 -13.25 14.97 0.07
N TRP A 113 -14.07 16.01 0.01
CA TRP A 113 -15.39 15.91 -0.61
C TRP A 113 -15.76 17.08 -1.50
N THR A 114 -16.71 16.82 -2.40
CA THR A 114 -17.31 17.84 -3.26
C THR A 114 -18.77 17.48 -3.49
N ASP A 115 -19.66 18.45 -3.31
CA ASP A 115 -21.09 18.23 -3.51
C ASP A 115 -21.44 18.20 -5.00
N LYS A 116 -22.30 17.25 -5.39
CA LYS A 116 -22.73 17.02 -6.77
C LYS A 116 -24.18 17.44 -7.03
N GLY A 117 -24.88 17.94 -6.01
CA GLY A 117 -26.32 18.22 -6.05
C GLY A 117 -27.15 16.99 -5.63
N ASP A 118 -28.45 17.19 -5.41
CA ASP A 118 -29.39 16.13 -4.98
C ASP A 118 -28.92 15.35 -3.74
N GLN A 119 -28.29 16.06 -2.78
CA GLN A 119 -27.71 15.48 -1.56
C GLN A 119 -26.63 14.42 -1.80
N MET A 120 -26.09 14.36 -3.01
CA MET A 120 -24.99 13.48 -3.37
C MET A 120 -23.67 14.20 -3.17
N THR A 121 -22.78 13.57 -2.42
CA THR A 121 -21.43 14.08 -2.17
C THR A 121 -20.44 13.03 -2.62
N ARG A 122 -19.51 13.44 -3.49
CA ARG A 122 -18.37 12.58 -3.86
C ARG A 122 -17.33 12.70 -2.76
N ILE A 123 -16.95 11.58 -2.16
CA ILE A 123 -15.95 11.51 -1.10
C ILE A 123 -14.76 10.72 -1.59
N ILE A 124 -13.56 11.24 -1.33
CA ILE A 124 -12.29 10.58 -1.57
C ILE A 124 -11.55 10.52 -0.23
N ILE A 125 -11.13 9.32 0.15
CA ILE A 125 -10.31 9.09 1.34
C ILE A 125 -8.93 8.66 0.86
N LYS A 126 -7.89 9.32 1.36
CA LYS A 126 -6.49 9.00 1.06
C LYS A 126 -5.74 8.78 2.35
N VAL A 127 -4.91 7.74 2.37
CA VAL A 127 -4.04 7.43 3.49
C VAL A 127 -2.61 7.61 3.05
N TYR A 128 -1.88 8.46 3.76
CA TYR A 128 -0.49 8.80 3.51
C TYR A 128 0.39 8.31 4.65
N ASP A 129 1.67 8.13 4.37
CA ASP A 129 2.69 8.10 5.40
C ASP A 129 2.80 9.50 6.06
N SER A 130 2.92 9.52 7.39
CA SER A 130 3.06 10.72 8.21
C SER A 130 4.25 11.60 7.82
N ASN A 131 5.28 11.03 7.19
CA ASN A 131 6.50 11.74 6.77
C ASN A 131 6.33 12.63 5.51
N GLU A 132 5.19 13.29 5.37
CA GLU A 132 4.85 14.18 4.24
C GLU A 132 5.02 13.52 2.85
N SER A 133 4.61 12.26 2.70
CA SER A 133 4.51 11.65 1.37
C SER A 133 3.45 12.36 0.53
N THR A 134 3.79 12.72 -0.70
CA THR A 134 2.84 13.24 -1.69
C THR A 134 2.03 12.13 -2.36
N GLU A 135 2.46 10.88 -2.23
CA GLU A 135 1.79 9.71 -2.82
C GLU A 135 0.98 8.97 -1.75
N PRO A 136 -0.34 8.75 -1.97
CA PRO A 136 -1.15 7.97 -1.05
C PRO A 136 -0.78 6.48 -1.14
N LYS A 137 -0.70 5.82 0.02
CA LYS A 137 -0.52 4.36 0.14
C LYS A 137 -1.81 3.61 -0.20
N ALA A 138 -2.96 4.22 0.10
CA ALA A 138 -4.28 3.72 -0.24
C ALA A 138 -5.21 4.90 -0.56
N GLN A 139 -6.17 4.65 -1.45
CA GLN A 139 -7.21 5.60 -1.81
C GLN A 139 -8.52 4.85 -2.01
N MET A 140 -9.61 5.37 -1.44
CA MET A 140 -10.97 4.92 -1.70
C MET A 140 -11.84 6.08 -2.12
N GLU A 141 -12.77 5.82 -3.02
CA GLU A 141 -13.68 6.82 -3.55
C GLU A 141 -15.10 6.27 -3.55
N ASN A 142 -16.06 7.10 -3.13
CA ASN A 142 -17.47 6.75 -3.20
C ASN A 142 -18.34 7.98 -3.43
N LEU A 143 -19.60 7.74 -3.82
CA LEU A 143 -20.63 8.75 -3.96
C LEU A 143 -21.72 8.45 -2.92
N LEU A 144 -21.84 9.32 -1.92
CA LEU A 144 -22.75 9.12 -0.79
C LEU A 144 -23.96 10.02 -0.90
N LYS A 145 -25.14 9.48 -0.58
CA LYS A 145 -26.36 10.26 -0.37
C LYS A 145 -26.48 10.60 1.11
N TRP A 146 -26.71 11.88 1.41
CA TRP A 146 -26.85 12.37 2.76
C TRP A 146 -28.30 12.51 3.20
N ARG A 147 -28.55 12.34 4.49
CA ARG A 147 -29.85 12.61 5.12
C ARG A 147 -30.19 14.11 5.04
N THR A 148 -31.49 14.37 4.94
CA THR A 148 -32.06 15.71 4.71
C THR A 148 -32.77 16.21 5.96
N ASP A 149 -32.74 17.52 6.18
CA ASP A 149 -33.44 18.19 7.30
C ASP A 149 -34.97 17.98 7.21
N ASP A 150 -35.51 17.73 6.00
CA ASP A 150 -36.95 17.55 5.74
C ASP A 150 -37.49 16.13 6.01
N GLU A 151 -36.62 15.14 6.25
CA GLU A 151 -37.02 13.76 6.61
C GLU A 151 -37.37 13.60 8.11
N VAL A 152 -37.46 14.70 8.84
CA VAL A 152 -37.98 14.77 10.22
C VAL A 152 -39.44 15.21 10.18
N SER A 153 -40.34 14.33 9.74
CA SER A 153 -41.77 14.43 10.08
C SER A 153 -42.19 13.18 10.85
N PRO A 154 -42.95 13.34 11.95
CA PRO A 154 -43.18 12.31 12.97
C PRO A 154 -43.94 11.08 12.48
#